data_AF-A0A519V379-F1
#
_entry.id   AF-A0A519V379-F1
#
_cell.length_a   1.000
_cell.length_b   1.000
_cell.length_c   1.000
_cell.angle_alpha   90.00
_cell.angle_beta   90.00
_cell.angle_gamma   90.00
#
_symmetry.space_group_name_H-M   'P 1'
#
loop_
_entity.id
_entity.type
_entity.pdbx_description
1 polymer ?
#
loop_
_entity_poly.entity_id
_entity_poly.type
_entity_poly.pdbx_seq_one_letter_code
_entity_poly.pdbx_strand_id
1 'polypeptide(L)'
;MTTRFIVYLIIVLVVFLSGAWKFKKLSPAFKVLCLFMGITFISEVLSRVLIAKSQSSMPLYHIYSPIQYICFAIAFYYVFSNQTLKKLMVFSIPCMLIIGALNTIFLQSLNRFPTNFLILMLSIFILCSLLLFKQLFEKDEQELKKSIIYFNGTLLVYSAVVLLNLGLTNYFIKHQIDNKISRDIIYYITLLFYGTIGVTFKLDRSK
;
A
#
# COMPACT_ATOMS: atom_id res chain seq x y z
N MET A 1 24.43 2.26 -3.97
CA MET A 1 23.05 2.33 -3.41
C MET A 1 23.02 3.35 -2.30
N THR A 2 21.99 4.18 -2.20
CA THR A 2 21.86 5.14 -1.09
C THR A 2 21.53 4.39 0.21
N THR A 3 22.14 4.78 1.33
CA THR A 3 21.92 4.16 2.66
C THR A 3 20.43 4.05 3.02
N ARG A 4 19.65 5.09 2.68
CA ARG A 4 18.19 5.14 2.89
C ARG A 4 17.45 3.97 2.22
N PHE A 5 17.84 3.59 1.01
CA PHE A 5 17.20 2.50 0.28
C PHE A 5 17.52 1.14 0.90
N ILE A 6 18.75 0.93 1.38
CA ILE A 6 19.15 -0.30 2.06
C ILE A 6 18.35 -0.46 3.36
N VAL A 7 18.23 0.60 4.16
CA VAL A 7 17.43 0.60 5.40
C VAL A 7 15.97 0.26 5.11
N TYR A 8 15.39 0.89 4.08
CA TYR A 8 14.03 0.58 3.63
C TYR A 8 13.86 -0.90 3.28
N LEU A 9 14.77 -1.45 2.47
CA LEU A 9 14.70 -2.83 2.03
C LEU A 9 14.84 -3.83 3.19
N ILE A 10 15.72 -3.54 4.15
CA ILE A 10 15.88 -4.33 5.38
C ILE A 10 14.57 -4.33 6.19
N ILE A 11 13.92 -3.17 6.36
CA ILE A 11 12.66 -3.08 7.10
C ILE A 11 11.58 -3.92 6.42
N VAL A 12 11.41 -3.78 5.10
CA VAL A 12 10.42 -4.58 4.33
C VAL A 12 10.71 -6.08 4.46
N LEU A 13 11.98 -6.49 4.36
CA LEU A 13 12.39 -7.88 4.51
C LEU A 13 12.12 -8.42 5.92
N VAL A 14 12.49 -7.68 6.96
CA VAL A 14 12.25 -8.08 8.37
C VAL A 14 10.75 -8.23 8.63
N VAL A 15 9.94 -7.29 8.14
CA VAL A 15 8.48 -7.35 8.27
C VAL A 15 7.92 -8.57 7.55
N PHE A 16 8.35 -8.84 6.31
CA PHE A 16 7.97 -10.02 5.55
C PHE A 16 8.34 -11.31 6.28
N LEU A 17 9.59 -11.46 6.72
CA LEU A 17 10.06 -12.66 7.45
C LEU A 17 9.29 -12.86 8.76
N SER A 18 8.97 -11.76 9.47
CA SER A 18 8.17 -11.83 10.70
C SER A 18 6.74 -12.34 10.46
N GLY A 19 6.12 -11.90 9.36
CA GLY A 19 4.80 -12.37 8.93
C GLY A 19 4.85 -13.82 8.44
N ALA A 20 5.88 -14.18 7.66
CA ALA A 20 6.07 -15.51 7.12
C ALA A 20 6.26 -16.55 8.23
N TRP A 21 7.04 -16.22 9.27
CA TRP A 21 7.21 -17.09 10.44
C TRP A 21 5.89 -17.35 11.17
N LYS A 22 5.03 -16.33 11.25
CA LYS A 22 3.71 -16.44 11.88
C LYS A 22 2.57 -16.79 10.91
N PHE A 23 2.85 -17.09 9.64
CA PHE A 23 1.86 -17.08 8.58
C PHE A 23 0.64 -17.97 8.87
N LYS A 24 0.86 -19.16 9.45
CA LYS A 24 -0.23 -20.08 9.82
C LYS A 24 -1.17 -19.51 10.89
N LYS A 25 -0.67 -18.65 11.77
CA LYS A 25 -1.37 -18.02 12.90
C LYS A 25 -1.97 -16.64 12.58
N LEU A 26 -1.70 -16.09 11.39
CA LEU A 26 -2.28 -14.82 10.98
C LEU A 26 -3.73 -15.02 10.52
N SER A 27 -4.59 -14.06 10.82
CA SER A 27 -5.93 -14.01 10.24
C SER A 27 -5.85 -13.80 8.73
N PRO A 28 -6.91 -14.14 7.97
CA PRO A 28 -6.87 -14.10 6.50
C PRO A 28 -6.43 -12.75 5.91
N ALA A 29 -6.86 -11.63 6.51
CA ALA A 29 -6.45 -10.30 6.08
C ALA A 29 -4.93 -10.10 6.21
N PHE A 30 -4.34 -10.47 7.35
CA PHE A 30 -2.90 -10.30 7.59
C PHE A 30 -2.05 -11.31 6.83
N LYS A 31 -2.58 -12.49 6.48
CA LYS A 31 -1.92 -13.39 5.51
C LYS A 31 -1.73 -12.72 4.16
N VAL A 32 -2.77 -12.03 3.66
CA VAL A 32 -2.69 -11.30 2.39
C VAL A 32 -1.70 -10.13 2.49
N LEU A 33 -1.69 -9.39 3.61
CA LEU A 33 -0.70 -8.34 3.84
C LEU A 33 0.73 -8.91 3.93
N CYS A 34 0.93 -10.10 4.50
CA CYS A 34 2.24 -10.76 4.51
C CYS A 34 2.71 -11.09 3.08
N LEU A 35 1.82 -11.60 2.22
CA LEU A 35 2.14 -11.83 0.81
C LEU A 35 2.48 -10.52 0.09
N PHE A 36 1.72 -9.46 0.35
CA PHE A 36 1.99 -8.11 -0.17
C PHE A 36 3.39 -7.61 0.22
N MET A 37 3.84 -7.86 1.45
CA MET A 37 5.21 -7.51 1.88
C MET A 37 6.28 -8.24 1.08
N GLY A 38 6.07 -9.54 0.79
CA GLY A 38 6.97 -10.31 -0.08
C GLY A 38 7.00 -9.78 -1.51
N ILE A 39 5.83 -9.48 -2.08
CA ILE A 39 5.72 -8.87 -3.42
C ILE A 39 6.41 -7.51 -3.47
N THR A 40 6.23 -6.69 -2.43
CA THR A 40 6.90 -5.38 -2.30
C THR A 40 8.41 -5.54 -2.28
N PHE A 41 8.95 -6.44 -1.47
CA PHE A 41 10.39 -6.72 -1.43
C PHE A 41 10.93 -7.12 -2.81
N ILE A 42 10.27 -8.07 -3.49
CA ILE A 42 10.67 -8.54 -4.82
C ILE A 42 10.62 -7.39 -5.84
N SER A 43 9.52 -6.62 -5.85
CA SER A 43 9.35 -5.47 -6.75
C SER A 43 10.47 -4.44 -6.58
N GLU A 44 10.83 -4.12 -5.34
CA GLU A 44 11.88 -3.13 -5.06
C GLU A 44 13.28 -3.61 -5.47
N VAL A 45 13.59 -4.89 -5.25
CA VAL A 45 14.84 -5.51 -5.72
C VAL A 45 14.88 -5.49 -7.25
N LEU A 46 13.80 -5.90 -7.93
CA LEU A 46 13.72 -5.89 -9.39
C LEU A 46 13.84 -4.48 -9.96
N SER A 47 13.18 -3.49 -9.36
CA SER A 47 13.29 -2.08 -9.74
C SER A 47 14.75 -1.63 -9.76
N ARG A 48 15.54 -2.03 -8.75
CA ARG A 48 16.98 -1.71 -8.71
C ARG A 48 17.81 -2.46 -9.74
N VAL A 49 17.53 -3.73 -9.97
CA VAL A 49 18.23 -4.50 -11.00
C VAL A 49 17.98 -3.89 -12.39
N LEU A 50 16.76 -3.46 -12.68
CA LEU A 50 16.43 -2.79 -13.94
C LEU A 50 17.16 -1.45 -14.09
N ILE A 51 17.12 -0.60 -13.05
CA ILE A 51 17.83 0.68 -13.05
C ILE A 51 19.35 0.48 -13.26
N ALA A 52 19.95 -0.54 -12.64
CA ALA A 52 21.37 -0.85 -12.80
C ALA A 52 21.74 -1.30 -14.23
N LYS A 53 20.78 -1.85 -14.98
CA LYS A 53 20.93 -2.21 -16.40
C LYS A 53 20.56 -1.07 -17.35
N SER A 54 20.44 0.16 -16.85
CA SER A 54 19.97 1.34 -17.61
C SER A 54 18.57 1.17 -18.21
N GLN A 55 17.75 0.27 -17.62
CA GLN A 55 16.36 0.07 -18.01
C GLN A 55 15.44 0.87 -17.09
N SER A 56 14.35 1.39 -17.65
CA SER A 56 13.31 2.05 -16.87
C SER A 56 12.63 1.03 -15.96
N SER A 57 12.49 1.35 -14.67
CA SER A 57 11.68 0.56 -13.74
C SER A 57 10.20 0.94 -13.77
N MET A 58 9.81 1.94 -14.56
CA MET A 58 8.42 2.41 -14.65
C MET A 58 7.42 1.32 -15.05
N PRO A 59 7.70 0.43 -16.02
CA PRO A 59 6.79 -0.66 -16.37
C PRO A 59 6.48 -1.59 -15.18
N LEU A 60 7.45 -1.79 -14.28
CA LEU A 60 7.24 -2.60 -13.08
C LEU A 60 6.18 -1.99 -12.17
N TYR A 61 6.13 -0.66 -12.04
CA TYR A 61 5.12 0.02 -11.22
C TYR A 61 3.71 -0.05 -11.82
N HIS A 62 3.57 -0.15 -13.15
CA HIS A 62 2.27 -0.42 -13.81
C HIS A 62 1.70 -1.80 -13.46
N ILE A 63 2.55 -2.76 -13.10
CA ILE A 63 2.15 -4.11 -12.66
C ILE A 63 1.99 -4.16 -11.14
N TYR A 64 2.95 -3.58 -10.42
CA TYR A 64 2.97 -3.57 -8.96
C TYR A 64 1.76 -2.84 -8.36
N SER A 65 1.35 -1.68 -8.92
CA SER A 65 0.24 -0.90 -8.34
C SER A 65 -1.10 -1.64 -8.39
N PRO A 66 -1.50 -2.30 -9.50
CA PRO A 66 -2.66 -3.19 -9.50
C PRO A 66 -2.58 -4.34 -8.50
N ILE A 67 -1.42 -4.99 -8.37
CA ILE A 67 -1.22 -6.08 -7.40
C ILE A 67 -1.38 -5.55 -5.97
N GLN A 68 -0.80 -4.38 -5.67
CA GLN A 68 -0.99 -3.68 -4.40
C GLN A 68 -2.48 -3.47 -4.15
N TYR A 69 -3.21 -2.90 -5.10
CA TYR A 69 -4.66 -2.70 -4.96
C TYR A 69 -5.41 -4.00 -4.64
N ILE A 70 -5.13 -5.08 -5.38
CA ILE A 70 -5.76 -6.40 -5.14
C ILE A 70 -5.50 -6.86 -3.71
N CYS A 71 -4.25 -6.81 -3.23
CA CYS A 71 -3.91 -7.24 -1.89
C CYS A 71 -4.68 -6.45 -0.82
N PHE A 72 -4.75 -5.12 -0.95
CA PHE A 72 -5.48 -4.28 -0.01
C PHE A 72 -7.00 -4.49 -0.09
N ALA A 73 -7.57 -4.61 -1.29
CA ALA A 73 -9.00 -4.88 -1.47
C ALA A 73 -9.41 -6.21 -0.84
N ILE A 74 -8.59 -7.26 -0.99
CA ILE A 74 -8.80 -8.56 -0.34
C ILE A 74 -8.63 -8.45 1.18
N ALA A 75 -7.63 -7.70 1.67
CA ALA A 75 -7.47 -7.47 3.10
C ALA A 75 -8.71 -6.75 3.70
N PHE A 76 -9.22 -5.71 3.03
CA PHE A 76 -10.45 -5.03 3.42
C PHE A 76 -11.68 -5.95 3.35
N TYR A 77 -11.78 -6.82 2.34
CA TYR A 77 -12.86 -7.82 2.26
C TYR A 77 -12.93 -8.70 3.52
N TYR A 78 -11.77 -9.13 4.05
CA TYR A 78 -11.74 -9.95 5.26
C TYR A 78 -12.02 -9.17 6.54
N VAL A 79 -11.74 -7.86 6.55
CA VAL A 79 -11.88 -7.00 7.74
C VAL A 79 -13.27 -6.35 7.85
N PHE A 80 -13.91 -6.03 6.72
CA PHE A 80 -15.29 -5.53 6.74
C PHE A 80 -16.23 -6.61 7.26
N SER A 81 -17.20 -6.22 8.11
CA SER A 81 -18.29 -7.11 8.50
C SER A 81 -19.54 -6.91 7.66
N ASN A 82 -19.71 -5.72 7.06
CA ASN A 82 -20.84 -5.43 6.20
C ASN A 82 -20.71 -6.17 4.84
N GLN A 83 -21.69 -7.00 4.51
CA GLN A 83 -21.66 -7.82 3.28
C GLN A 83 -21.70 -6.97 2.00
N THR A 84 -22.34 -5.81 2.02
CA THR A 84 -22.36 -4.86 0.89
C THR A 84 -20.97 -4.31 0.63
N LEU A 85 -20.24 -3.92 1.69
CA LEU A 85 -18.85 -3.45 1.55
C LEU A 85 -17.92 -4.56 1.06
N LYS A 86 -18.11 -5.81 1.52
CA LYS A 86 -17.38 -6.97 0.98
C LYS A 86 -17.62 -7.17 -0.51
N LYS A 87 -18.88 -7.15 -0.95
CA LYS A 87 -19.24 -7.26 -2.38
C LYS A 87 -18.61 -6.13 -3.19
N LEU A 88 -18.63 -4.90 -2.64
CA LEU A 88 -18.00 -3.75 -3.26
C LEU A 88 -16.48 -3.95 -3.44
N MET A 89 -15.78 -4.50 -2.43
CA MET A 89 -14.35 -4.81 -2.56
C MET A 89 -14.08 -5.82 -3.68
N VAL A 90 -14.86 -6.90 -3.76
CA VAL A 90 -14.70 -7.92 -4.82
C VAL A 90 -14.98 -7.32 -6.20
N PHE A 91 -16.06 -6.54 -6.36
CA PHE A 91 -16.40 -5.88 -7.61
C PHE A 91 -15.39 -4.81 -8.03
N SER A 92 -14.80 -4.12 -7.05
CA SER A 92 -13.82 -3.07 -7.32
C SER A 92 -12.51 -3.59 -7.93
N ILE A 93 -12.16 -4.87 -7.72
CA ILE A 93 -10.94 -5.49 -8.28
C ILE A 93 -10.95 -5.47 -9.81
N PRO A 94 -11.92 -6.12 -10.51
CA PRO A 94 -11.95 -6.09 -11.97
C PRO A 94 -12.13 -4.67 -12.51
N CYS A 95 -12.91 -3.81 -11.85
CA CYS A 95 -13.04 -2.40 -12.24
C CYS A 95 -11.70 -1.68 -12.23
N MET A 96 -10.92 -1.80 -11.14
CA MET A 96 -9.61 -1.16 -11.05
C MET A 96 -8.61 -1.76 -12.02
N LEU A 97 -8.64 -3.07 -12.28
CA LEU A 97 -7.79 -3.69 -13.30
C LEU A 97 -8.07 -3.13 -14.71
N ILE A 98 -9.35 -2.99 -15.06
CA ILE A 98 -9.77 -2.38 -16.33
C ILE A 98 -9.29 -0.93 -16.39
N ILE A 99 -9.53 -0.13 -15.34
CA ILE A 99 -9.08 1.27 -15.28
C ILE A 99 -7.55 1.36 -15.40
N GLY A 100 -6.81 0.48 -14.74
CA GLY A 100 -5.35 0.40 -14.84
C GLY A 100 -4.90 0.13 -16.28
N ALA A 101 -5.47 -0.89 -16.92
CA ALA A 101 -5.16 -1.23 -18.32
C ALA A 101 -5.49 -0.07 -19.28
N LEU A 102 -6.68 0.52 -19.15
CA LEU A 102 -7.09 1.69 -19.95
C LEU A 102 -6.15 2.87 -19.72
N ASN A 103 -5.77 3.14 -18.47
CA ASN A 103 -4.83 4.20 -18.15
C ASN A 103 -3.47 3.95 -18.81
N THR A 104 -2.94 2.73 -18.76
CA THR A 104 -1.65 2.40 -19.37
C THR A 104 -1.67 2.47 -20.90
N ILE A 105 -2.77 2.06 -21.54
CA ILE A 105 -2.91 2.02 -23.01
C ILE A 105 -3.19 3.42 -23.58
N PHE A 106 -4.09 4.19 -22.94
CA PHE A 106 -4.64 5.41 -23.54
C PHE A 106 -4.16 6.72 -22.89
N LEU A 107 -3.81 6.73 -21.60
CA LEU A 107 -3.57 7.98 -20.85
C LEU A 107 -2.10 8.17 -20.42
N GLN A 108 -1.43 7.11 -19.97
CA GLN A 108 -0.09 7.15 -19.40
C GLN A 108 0.76 5.97 -19.92
N SER A 109 1.72 6.27 -20.80
CA SER A 109 2.65 5.27 -21.33
C SER A 109 3.35 4.45 -20.24
N LEU A 110 3.68 3.19 -20.53
CA LEU A 110 4.46 2.28 -19.65
C LEU A 110 5.78 2.86 -19.12
N ASN A 111 6.39 3.80 -19.85
CA ASN A 111 7.64 4.46 -19.46
C ASN A 111 7.46 5.64 -18.49
N ARG A 112 6.22 5.96 -18.11
CA ARG A 112 5.88 6.99 -17.11
C ARG A 112 5.34 6.33 -15.85
N PHE A 113 5.54 6.98 -14.72
CA PHE A 113 4.97 6.53 -13.45
C PHE A 113 3.42 6.53 -13.50
N PRO A 114 2.71 5.51 -12.99
CA PRO A 114 1.25 5.37 -13.11
C PRO A 114 0.47 6.28 -12.15
N THR A 115 0.72 7.59 -12.20
CA THR A 115 0.19 8.58 -11.26
C THR A 115 -1.33 8.60 -11.19
N ASN A 116 -2.04 8.50 -12.33
CA ASN A 116 -3.51 8.57 -12.34
C ASN A 116 -4.13 7.38 -11.62
N PHE A 117 -3.60 6.18 -11.87
CA PHE A 117 -4.03 4.97 -11.18
C PHE A 117 -3.75 5.08 -9.68
N LEU A 118 -2.58 5.57 -9.31
CA LEU A 118 -2.18 5.72 -7.91
C LEU A 118 -3.09 6.71 -7.15
N ILE A 119 -3.45 7.85 -7.76
CA ILE A 119 -4.38 8.83 -7.16
C ILE A 119 -5.73 8.18 -6.86
N LEU A 120 -6.29 7.46 -7.83
CA LEU A 120 -7.58 6.76 -7.65
C LEU A 120 -7.49 5.68 -6.57
N MET A 121 -6.43 4.87 -6.62
CA MET A 121 -6.17 3.81 -5.65
C MET A 121 -6.08 4.35 -4.21
N LEU A 122 -5.30 5.41 -3.99
CA LEU A 122 -5.14 6.04 -2.67
C LEU A 122 -6.44 6.67 -2.18
N SER A 123 -7.23 7.26 -3.08
CA SER A 123 -8.55 7.82 -2.74
C SER A 123 -9.51 6.73 -2.26
N ILE A 124 -9.53 5.57 -2.93
CA ILE A 124 -10.30 4.41 -2.50
C ILE A 124 -9.82 3.90 -1.14
N PHE A 125 -8.51 3.83 -0.91
CA PHE A 125 -7.96 3.41 0.38
C PHE A 125 -8.38 4.34 1.51
N ILE A 126 -8.34 5.66 1.30
CA ILE A 126 -8.84 6.65 2.27
C ILE A 126 -10.31 6.40 2.59
N LEU A 127 -11.17 6.25 1.57
CA LEU A 127 -12.59 5.98 1.76
C LEU A 127 -12.84 4.66 2.52
N CYS A 128 -12.15 3.59 2.14
CA CYS A 128 -12.24 2.30 2.81
C CYS A 128 -11.80 2.38 4.26
N SER A 129 -10.72 3.13 4.54
CA SER A 129 -10.23 3.31 5.90
C SER A 129 -11.18 4.11 6.78
N LEU A 130 -11.83 5.14 6.24
CA LEU A 130 -12.85 5.91 6.96
C LEU A 130 -14.09 5.06 7.25
N LEU A 131 -14.57 4.29 6.26
CA LEU A 131 -15.69 3.36 6.45
C LEU A 131 -15.37 2.27 7.47
N LEU A 132 -14.14 1.77 7.47
CA LEU A 132 -13.71 0.79 8.45
C LEU A 132 -13.67 1.41 9.86
N PHE A 133 -13.18 2.64 10.02
CA PHE A 133 -13.26 3.33 11.31
C PHE A 133 -14.70 3.47 11.81
N LYS A 134 -15.62 3.91 10.95
CA LYS A 134 -17.05 3.96 11.30
C LYS A 134 -17.56 2.62 11.84
N GLN A 135 -17.30 1.53 11.12
CA GLN A 135 -17.70 0.18 11.56
C GLN A 135 -17.02 -0.25 12.88
N LEU A 136 -15.78 0.17 13.12
CA LEU A 136 -15.05 -0.17 14.34
C LEU A 136 -15.64 0.56 15.56
N PHE A 137 -16.10 1.81 15.40
CA PHE A 137 -16.75 2.61 16.45
C PHE A 137 -18.17 2.15 16.79
N GLU A 138 -18.91 1.59 15.82
CA GLU A 138 -20.28 1.08 16.05
C GLU A 138 -20.32 -0.25 16.82
N LYS A 139 -19.19 -0.93 16.98
CA LYS A 139 -19.11 -2.27 17.59
C LYS A 139 -18.31 -2.21 18.90
N ASP A 140 -18.95 -2.47 20.02
CA ASP A 140 -18.41 -2.43 21.39
C ASP A 140 -17.40 -3.55 21.76
N GLU A 141 -16.73 -4.15 20.78
CA GLU A 141 -15.72 -5.20 21.02
C GLU A 141 -14.31 -4.61 21.06
N GLN A 142 -13.81 -4.33 22.26
CA GLN A 142 -12.52 -3.65 22.47
C GLN A 142 -11.27 -4.54 22.24
N GLU A 143 -11.36 -5.86 22.39
CA GLU A 143 -10.16 -6.72 22.41
C GLU A 143 -9.74 -7.26 21.04
N LEU A 144 -10.67 -7.51 20.12
CA LEU A 144 -10.37 -8.19 18.85
C LEU A 144 -9.85 -7.28 17.73
N LYS A 145 -9.64 -5.99 17.98
CA LYS A 145 -9.46 -4.97 16.92
C LYS A 145 -8.14 -4.22 16.94
N LYS A 146 -7.23 -4.45 17.89
CA LYS A 146 -6.00 -3.63 18.00
C LYS A 146 -5.17 -3.67 16.70
N SER A 147 -4.89 -4.87 16.17
CA SER A 147 -4.15 -5.03 14.90
C SER A 147 -4.83 -4.31 13.74
N ILE A 148 -6.16 -4.43 13.63
CA ILE A 148 -6.97 -3.78 12.59
C ILE A 148 -6.94 -2.26 12.72
N ILE A 149 -7.07 -1.71 13.93
CA ILE A 149 -7.02 -0.26 14.20
C ILE A 149 -5.66 0.31 13.81
N TYR A 150 -4.56 -0.32 14.23
CA TYR A 150 -3.21 0.14 13.88
C TYR A 150 -2.96 0.06 12.37
N PHE A 151 -3.36 -1.04 11.72
CA PHE A 151 -3.29 -1.19 10.26
C PHE A 151 -4.07 -0.08 9.56
N ASN A 152 -5.34 0.08 9.93
CA ASN A 152 -6.25 1.01 9.27
C ASN A 152 -5.84 2.47 9.45
N GLY A 153 -5.47 2.86 10.67
CA GLY A 153 -5.00 4.21 10.97
C GLY A 153 -3.73 4.56 10.20
N THR A 154 -2.77 3.64 10.18
CA THR A 154 -1.51 3.85 9.46
C THR A 154 -1.74 3.90 7.95
N LEU A 155 -2.61 3.04 7.40
CA LEU A 155 -2.97 3.08 5.98
C LEU A 155 -3.67 4.38 5.59
N LEU A 156 -4.56 4.90 6.44
CA LEU A 156 -5.24 6.17 6.21
C LEU A 156 -4.23 7.32 6.15
N VAL A 157 -3.36 7.42 7.15
CA VAL A 157 -2.34 8.48 7.21
C VAL A 157 -1.37 8.36 6.04
N TYR A 158 -0.85 7.16 5.77
CA TYR A 158 0.02 6.90 4.63
C TYR A 158 -0.64 7.34 3.32
N SER A 159 -1.88 6.90 3.08
CA SER A 159 -2.57 7.17 1.81
C SER A 159 -2.86 8.65 1.63
N ALA A 160 -3.30 9.35 2.69
CA ALA A 160 -3.53 10.78 2.66
C ALA A 160 -2.23 11.58 2.41
N VAL A 161 -1.15 11.25 3.14
CA VAL A 161 0.14 11.94 2.97
C VAL A 161 0.70 11.71 1.57
N VAL A 162 0.67 10.48 1.06
CA VAL A 162 1.16 10.17 -0.30
C VAL A 162 0.31 10.89 -1.35
N LEU A 163 -1.01 10.88 -1.22
CA LEU A 163 -1.91 11.56 -2.16
C LEU A 163 -1.64 13.08 -2.21
N LEU A 164 -1.54 13.73 -1.05
CA LEU A 164 -1.19 15.15 -0.96
C LEU A 164 0.19 15.42 -1.56
N ASN A 165 1.16 14.55 -1.28
CA ASN A 165 2.51 14.70 -1.79
C ASN A 165 2.60 14.58 -3.31
N LEU A 166 1.78 13.73 -3.95
CA LEU A 166 1.72 13.63 -5.41
C LEU A 166 1.26 14.97 -6.02
N GLY A 167 0.25 15.61 -5.42
CA GLY A 167 -0.20 16.95 -5.83
C GLY A 167 0.89 18.01 -5.65
N LEU A 168 1.55 18.03 -4.49
CA LEU A 168 2.63 18.97 -4.18
C LEU A 168 3.86 18.78 -5.07
N THR A 169 4.22 17.55 -5.39
CA THR A 169 5.40 17.25 -6.23
C THR A 169 5.23 17.84 -7.63
N ASN A 170 4.04 17.74 -8.22
CA ASN A 170 3.75 18.36 -9.52
C ASN A 170 3.88 19.89 -9.45
N TYR A 171 3.39 20.50 -8.36
CA TYR A 171 3.53 21.94 -8.13
C TYR A 171 5.00 22.36 -7.99
N PHE A 172 5.80 21.64 -7.20
CA PHE A 172 7.22 21.94 -7.00
C PHE A 172 8.03 21.79 -8.28
N ILE A 173 7.81 20.74 -9.06
CA ILE A 173 8.47 20.55 -10.36
C ILE A 173 8.13 21.72 -11.30
N LYS A 174 6.86 22.12 -11.38
CA LYS A 174 6.42 23.22 -12.25
C LYS A 174 7.08 24.56 -11.88
N HIS A 175 7.29 24.83 -10.59
CA HIS A 175 7.85 26.08 -10.10
C HIS A 175 9.35 26.00 -9.77
N GLN A 176 10.02 24.90 -10.13
CA GLN A 176 11.44 24.66 -9.84
C GLN A 176 11.81 24.79 -8.35
N ILE A 177 10.88 24.47 -7.46
CA ILE A 177 11.07 24.48 -6.01
C ILE A 177 11.74 23.16 -5.59
N ASP A 178 12.73 23.23 -4.69
CA ASP A 178 13.35 22.02 -4.15
C ASP A 178 12.31 21.15 -3.40
N ASN A 179 12.16 19.91 -3.85
CA ASN A 179 11.23 18.93 -3.29
C ASN A 179 11.88 17.99 -2.26
N LYS A 180 13.07 18.32 -1.74
CA LYS A 180 13.78 17.50 -0.73
C LYS A 180 12.92 17.19 0.50
N ILE A 181 12.22 18.17 1.07
CA ILE A 181 11.37 17.98 2.25
C ILE A 181 10.23 16.98 1.94
N SER A 182 9.57 17.16 0.80
CA SER A 182 8.52 16.26 0.31
C SER A 182 9.03 14.82 0.17
N ARG A 183 10.20 14.62 -0.43
CA ARG A 183 10.84 13.30 -0.55
C ARG A 183 11.15 12.67 0.80
N ASP A 184 11.63 13.46 1.75
CA ASP A 184 11.96 12.99 3.10
C ASP A 184 10.70 12.58 3.88
N ILE A 185 9.62 13.37 3.79
CA ILE A 185 8.32 13.02 4.39
C ILE A 185 7.81 11.69 3.84
N ILE A 186 7.85 11.50 2.51
CA ILE A 186 7.43 10.24 1.89
C ILE A 186 8.29 9.08 2.34
N TYR A 187 9.60 9.27 2.46
CA TYR A 187 10.48 8.23 2.94
C TYR A 187 10.10 7.77 4.35
N TYR A 188 9.96 8.71 5.30
CA TYR A 188 9.65 8.37 6.69
C TYR A 188 8.23 7.83 6.87
N ILE A 189 7.23 8.35 6.15
CA ILE A 189 5.87 7.82 6.24
C ILE A 189 5.78 6.40 5.68
N THR A 190 6.59 6.08 4.67
CA THR A 190 6.70 4.74 4.10
C THR A 190 7.35 3.76 5.09
N LEU A 191 8.42 4.19 5.78
CA LEU A 191 9.03 3.39 6.84
C LEU A 191 8.07 3.13 8.00
N LEU A 192 7.35 4.17 8.43
CA LEU A 192 6.32 4.04 9.47
C LEU A 192 5.23 3.06 9.03
N PHE A 193 4.79 3.17 7.77
CA PHE A 193 3.76 2.30 7.22
C PHE A 193 4.12 0.82 7.30
N TYR A 194 5.29 0.45 6.76
CA TYR A 194 5.76 -0.92 6.79
C TYR A 194 6.12 -1.40 8.20
N GLY A 195 6.70 -0.53 9.02
CA GLY A 195 6.97 -0.81 10.43
C GLY A 195 5.70 -1.18 11.19
N THR A 196 4.62 -0.40 11.01
CA THR A 196 3.34 -0.70 11.66
C THR A 196 2.74 -2.03 11.16
N ILE A 197 2.85 -2.36 9.87
CA ILE A 197 2.43 -3.70 9.38
C ILE A 197 3.17 -4.82 10.14
N GLY A 198 4.46 -4.67 10.41
CA GLY A 198 5.20 -5.64 11.24
C GLY A 198 4.68 -5.73 12.68
N VAL A 199 4.30 -4.60 13.27
CA VAL A 199 3.67 -4.55 14.60
C VAL A 199 2.30 -5.23 14.57
N THR A 200 1.49 -5.03 13.53
CA THR A 200 0.16 -5.65 13.45
C THR A 200 0.25 -7.16 13.31
N PHE A 201 1.25 -7.72 12.62
CA PHE A 201 1.50 -9.17 12.64
C PHE A 201 1.83 -9.73 14.03
N LYS A 202 2.42 -8.93 14.92
CA LYS A 202 2.65 -9.34 16.32
C LYS A 202 1.39 -9.26 17.16
N LEU A 203 0.56 -8.26 16.92
CA LEU A 203 -0.69 -8.02 17.65
C LEU A 203 -1.84 -8.92 17.17
N ASP A 204 -1.79 -9.40 15.93
CA ASP A 204 -2.79 -10.28 15.38
C ASP A 204 -2.79 -11.62 16.11
N ARG A 205 -3.91 -11.91 16.79
CA ARG A 205 -4.16 -13.16 17.48
C ARG A 205 -5.29 -13.85 16.73
N SER A 206 -4.97 -14.68 15.74
CA SER A 206 -5.97 -15.63 15.23
C SER A 206 -6.27 -16.62 16.36
N LYS A 207 -7.47 -16.52 16.94
CA LYS A 207 -8.06 -17.63 17.68
C LYS A 207 -8.51 -18.69 16.68
#